data_AF-A0A7C2UP76-F1
#
_entry.id   AF-A0A7C2UP76-F1
#
_cell.length_a   1.000
_cell.length_b   1.000
_cell.length_c   1.000
_cell.angle_alpha   90.00
_cell.angle_beta   90.00
_cell.angle_gamma   90.00
#
_symmetry.space_group_name_H-M   'P 1'
#
loop_
_entity.id
_entity.type
_entity.pdbx_description
1 polymer ?
#
loop_
_entity_poly.entity_id
_entity_poly.type
_entity_poly.pdbx_seq_one_letter_code
_entity_poly.pdbx_strand_id
1 'polypeptide(L)'
;MLYPFELEVEATLLSDLHVAGVGRTVALIDRCIERDAQGRARIPATSFKGRTRAHYERLLRALGDDLKGCKPPNPATMCNDPDNLCPVCLLFGSPMQQGRVEFTDLAPDTRTEPTTRLGIGVNRKLNTVAEGRLFYQSPSRSS
;
A
#
# COMPACT_ATOMS: atom_id res chain seq x y z
N MET A 1 -17.73 -26.84 -5.35
CA MET A 1 -16.88 -26.91 -4.14
C MET A 1 -15.69 -26.02 -4.41
N LEU A 2 -15.57 -24.87 -3.73
CA LEU A 2 -14.41 -23.99 -3.86
C LEU A 2 -13.41 -24.46 -2.79
N TYR A 3 -12.22 -24.86 -3.21
CA TYR A 3 -11.14 -25.20 -2.30
C TYR A 3 -10.35 -23.93 -1.97
N PRO A 4 -10.03 -23.68 -0.69
CA PRO A 4 -9.06 -22.64 -0.37
C PRO A 4 -7.74 -23.02 -1.03
N PHE A 5 -7.09 -22.04 -1.64
CA PHE A 5 -5.71 -22.16 -2.08
C PHE A 5 -4.89 -21.15 -1.31
N GLU A 6 -3.64 -21.49 -1.06
CA GLU A 6 -2.67 -20.65 -0.39
C GLU A 6 -1.57 -20.23 -1.37
N LEU A 7 -1.15 -18.98 -1.29
CA LEU A 7 -0.06 -18.41 -2.07
C LEU A 7 0.97 -17.85 -1.09
N GLU A 8 2.11 -18.52 -0.98
CA GLU A 8 3.26 -17.96 -0.29
C GLU A 8 4.01 -17.02 -1.23
N VAL A 9 4.35 -15.83 -0.71
CA VAL A 9 5.02 -14.78 -1.49
C VAL A 9 6.25 -14.32 -0.73
N GLU A 10 7.41 -14.47 -1.36
CA GLU A 10 8.67 -13.88 -0.91
C GLU A 10 8.97 -12.66 -1.79
N ALA A 11 9.44 -11.57 -1.18
CA ALA A 11 9.74 -10.34 -1.89
C ALA A 11 11.11 -9.80 -1.48
N THR A 12 11.97 -9.55 -2.46
CA THR A 12 13.27 -8.92 -2.27
C THR A 12 13.19 -7.43 -2.59
N LEU A 13 13.69 -6.59 -1.68
CA LEU A 13 13.78 -5.15 -1.93
C LEU A 13 14.99 -4.85 -2.83
N LEU A 14 14.73 -4.63 -4.12
CA LEU A 14 15.77 -4.18 -5.07
C LEU A 14 16.16 -2.71 -4.87
N SER A 15 15.26 -1.95 -4.24
CA SER A 15 15.49 -0.58 -3.83
C SER A 15 14.82 -0.34 -2.48
N ASP A 16 15.36 0.65 -1.78
CA ASP A 16 14.73 1.45 -0.75
C ASP A 16 13.19 1.52 -0.85
N LEU A 17 12.49 0.82 0.06
CA LEU A 17 11.02 0.84 0.15
C LEU A 17 10.56 1.75 1.29
N HIS A 18 9.56 2.58 1.00
CA HIS A 18 8.87 3.40 1.98
C HIS A 18 7.37 3.11 1.97
N VAL A 19 6.84 2.63 3.09
CA VAL A 19 5.41 2.46 3.33
C VAL A 19 5.02 3.39 4.46
N ALA A 20 4.18 4.39 4.16
CA ALA A 20 3.68 5.31 5.16
C ALA A 20 2.71 4.58 6.09
N GLY A 21 3.04 4.47 7.38
CA GLY A 21 2.19 3.89 8.40
C GLY A 21 1.70 4.93 9.43
N VAL A 22 0.75 4.54 10.27
CA VAL A 22 0.28 5.30 11.46
C VAL A 22 1.25 5.18 12.65
N GLY A 23 2.56 5.04 12.39
CA GLY A 23 3.59 4.99 13.42
C GLY A 23 3.76 6.35 14.08
N ARG A 24 3.86 6.37 15.43
CA ARG A 24 4.04 7.57 16.28
C ARG A 24 4.88 8.63 15.57
N THR A 25 4.32 9.83 15.42
CA THR A 25 5.00 11.05 15.02
C THR A 25 6.10 11.33 16.05
N VAL A 26 7.31 10.84 15.80
CA VAL A 26 8.49 11.40 16.44
C VAL A 26 8.65 12.78 15.81
N ALA A 27 8.76 13.83 16.61
CA ALA A 27 8.61 15.26 16.23
C ALA A 27 9.53 15.77 15.09
N LEU A 28 10.37 14.90 14.53
CA LEU A 28 11.36 15.18 13.49
C LEU A 28 11.31 14.16 12.34
N ILE A 29 10.31 13.25 12.23
CA ILE A 29 10.25 12.27 11.13
C ILE A 29 8.81 12.20 10.61
N ASP A 30 8.57 12.87 9.49
CA ASP A 30 7.25 13.16 8.92
C ASP A 30 6.51 11.92 8.38
N ARG A 31 7.21 10.79 8.16
CA ARG A 31 6.59 9.52 7.74
C ARG A 31 7.35 8.32 8.31
N CYS A 32 6.84 7.78 9.41
CA CYS A 32 7.40 6.56 9.98
C CYS A 32 6.97 5.32 9.15
N ILE A 33 7.92 4.42 8.90
CA ILE A 33 7.61 3.06 8.40
C ILE A 33 6.76 2.36 9.46
N GLU A 34 5.74 1.62 9.03
CA GLU A 34 4.91 0.84 9.95
C GLU A 34 5.74 -0.24 10.65
N ARG A 35 5.68 -0.25 11.99
CA ARG A 35 6.44 -1.18 12.84
C ARG A 35 5.50 -2.12 13.57
N ASP A 36 5.86 -3.40 13.66
CA ASP A 36 5.16 -4.39 14.50
C ASP A 36 5.29 -4.04 16.00
N ALA A 37 4.61 -4.81 16.86
CA ALA A 37 4.67 -4.62 18.32
C ALA A 37 6.10 -4.77 18.88
N GLN A 38 7.01 -5.35 18.09
CA GLN A 38 8.40 -5.62 18.39
C GLN A 38 9.36 -4.59 17.74
N GLY A 39 8.81 -3.57 17.06
CA GLY A 39 9.57 -2.49 16.45
C GLY A 39 10.18 -2.78 15.08
N ARG A 40 9.85 -3.91 14.44
CA ARG A 40 10.38 -4.33 13.13
C ARG A 40 9.58 -3.71 11.99
N ALA A 41 10.27 -3.30 10.94
CA ALA A 41 9.62 -2.85 9.71
C ALA A 41 8.80 -3.99 9.10
N ARG A 42 7.57 -3.69 8.66
CA ARG A 42 6.73 -4.64 7.92
C ARG A 42 6.04 -3.93 6.75
N ILE A 43 5.65 -4.71 5.75
CA ILE A 43 4.69 -4.25 4.74
C ILE A 43 3.31 -4.69 5.21
N PRO A 44 2.41 -3.75 5.54
CA PRO A 44 1.07 -4.09 5.99
C PRO A 44 0.28 -4.81 4.89
N ALA A 45 -0.48 -5.82 5.28
CA ALA A 45 -1.41 -6.57 4.44
C ALA A 45 -2.37 -5.64 3.70
N THR A 46 -2.82 -4.57 4.35
CA THR A 46 -3.72 -3.56 3.78
C THR A 46 -3.05 -2.79 2.64
N SER A 47 -1.78 -2.42 2.80
CA SER A 47 -0.98 -1.76 1.75
C SER A 47 -0.71 -2.71 0.59
N PHE A 48 -0.34 -3.96 0.88
CA PHE A 48 -0.10 -4.97 -0.13
C PHE A 48 -1.37 -5.29 -0.93
N LYS A 49 -2.48 -5.59 -0.24
CA LYS A 49 -3.81 -5.78 -0.83
C LYS A 49 -4.23 -4.59 -1.69
N GLY A 50 -4.04 -3.36 -1.19
CA GLY A 50 -4.40 -2.14 -1.90
C GLY A 50 -3.62 -1.96 -3.21
N ARG A 51 -2.31 -2.25 -3.19
CA ARG A 51 -1.48 -2.21 -4.41
C ARG A 51 -1.86 -3.31 -5.39
N THR A 52 -2.02 -4.56 -4.92
CA THR A 52 -2.45 -5.67 -5.78
C THR A 52 -3.81 -5.39 -6.42
N ARG A 53 -4.78 -4.85 -5.65
CA ARG A 53 -6.07 -4.41 -6.18
C ARG A 53 -5.92 -3.35 -7.27
N ALA A 54 -5.11 -2.32 -7.05
CA ALA A 54 -4.91 -1.25 -8.02
C ALA A 54 -4.23 -1.75 -9.31
N HIS A 55 -3.27 -2.67 -9.21
CA HIS A 55 -2.65 -3.30 -10.37
C HIS A 55 -3.64 -4.17 -11.15
N TYR A 56 -4.44 -4.98 -10.44
CA TYR A 56 -5.49 -5.78 -11.06
C TYR A 56 -6.52 -4.91 -11.79
N GLU A 57 -6.97 -3.82 -11.17
CA GLU A 57 -7.88 -2.85 -11.80
C GLU A 57 -7.30 -2.27 -13.09
N ARG A 58 -6.01 -1.87 -13.08
CA ARG A 58 -5.32 -1.34 -14.25
C ARG A 58 -5.22 -2.37 -15.37
N LEU A 59 -4.95 -3.64 -15.04
CA LEU A 59 -4.87 -4.73 -16.01
C LEU A 59 -6.23 -4.96 -16.68
N LEU A 60 -7.30 -5.09 -15.91
CA LEU A 60 -8.65 -5.28 -16.44
C LEU A 60 -9.07 -4.11 -17.35
N ARG A 61 -8.81 -2.87 -16.92
CA ARG A 61 -9.06 -1.67 -17.77
C ARG A 61 -8.28 -1.72 -19.08
N ALA A 62 -7.03 -2.18 -19.05
CA ALA A 62 -6.21 -2.30 -20.25
C ALA A 62 -6.66 -3.43 -21.18
N LEU A 63 -7.24 -4.50 -20.63
CA LEU A 63 -7.83 -5.60 -21.39
C LEU A 63 -9.23 -5.29 -21.96
N GLY A 64 -9.82 -4.16 -21.57
CA GLY A 64 -11.13 -3.71 -22.05
C GLY A 64 -12.31 -4.16 -21.20
N ASP A 65 -12.07 -4.68 -19.99
CA ASP A 65 -13.13 -5.07 -19.07
C ASP A 65 -13.91 -3.86 -18.54
N ASP A 66 -15.23 -3.99 -18.48
CA ASP A 66 -16.08 -2.99 -17.85
C ASP A 66 -16.10 -3.15 -16.32
N LEU A 67 -15.57 -2.15 -15.63
CA LEU A 67 -15.56 -2.07 -14.17
C LEU A 67 -16.78 -1.34 -13.59
N LYS A 68 -17.82 -1.10 -14.40
CA LYS A 68 -19.12 -0.54 -13.98
C LYS A 68 -19.00 0.83 -13.30
N GLY A 69 -18.03 1.63 -13.74
CA GLY A 69 -17.76 2.95 -13.14
C GLY A 69 -17.24 2.91 -11.69
N CYS A 70 -16.88 1.73 -11.15
CA CYS A 70 -16.35 1.59 -9.80
C CYS A 70 -15.05 2.40 -9.62
N LYS A 71 -14.99 3.20 -8.56
CA LYS A 71 -13.86 4.05 -8.18
C LYS A 71 -13.52 3.85 -6.69
N PRO A 72 -12.61 2.92 -6.34
CA PRO A 72 -12.12 2.78 -4.99
C PRO A 72 -11.18 3.95 -4.60
N PRO A 73 -10.89 4.19 -3.30
CA PRO A 73 -11.37 3.46 -2.13
C PRO A 73 -12.66 4.04 -1.51
N ASN A 74 -13.28 5.05 -2.13
CA ASN A 74 -14.47 5.69 -1.56
C ASN A 74 -15.70 4.77 -1.67
N PRO A 75 -16.32 4.36 -0.55
CA PRO A 75 -17.49 3.48 -0.56
C PRO A 75 -18.66 4.01 -1.40
N ALA A 76 -18.86 5.33 -1.45
CA ALA A 76 -19.94 5.96 -2.20
C ALA A 76 -19.79 5.82 -3.72
N THR A 77 -18.58 5.52 -4.20
CA THR A 77 -18.27 5.36 -5.63
C THR A 77 -17.86 3.93 -5.98
N MET A 78 -18.05 2.98 -5.06
CA MET A 78 -17.81 1.55 -5.28
C MET A 78 -19.13 0.81 -5.53
N CYS A 79 -19.04 -0.42 -6.04
CA CYS A 79 -20.22 -1.27 -6.23
C CYS A 79 -20.97 -1.47 -4.90
N ASN A 80 -22.26 -1.18 -4.89
CA ASN A 80 -23.15 -1.23 -3.73
C ASN A 80 -24.28 -2.26 -3.88
N ASP A 81 -24.29 -3.02 -4.96
CA ASP A 81 -25.24 -4.10 -5.20
C ASP A 81 -24.49 -5.45 -5.13
N PRO A 82 -24.78 -6.32 -4.14
CA PRO A 82 -24.10 -7.61 -3.99
C PRO A 82 -24.34 -8.56 -5.17
N ASP A 83 -25.46 -8.43 -5.89
CA ASP A 83 -25.76 -9.26 -7.05
C ASP A 83 -25.09 -8.74 -8.33
N ASN A 84 -24.55 -7.51 -8.29
CA ASN A 84 -24.01 -6.82 -9.46
C ASN A 84 -22.61 -6.20 -9.23
N LEU A 85 -21.70 -6.98 -8.65
CA LEU A 85 -20.33 -6.54 -8.41
C LEU A 85 -19.47 -6.56 -9.69
N CYS A 86 -18.45 -5.69 -9.77
CA CYS A 86 -17.42 -5.78 -10.81
C CYS A 86 -16.39 -6.89 -10.47
N PRO A 87 -15.60 -7.37 -11.43
CA PRO A 87 -14.62 -8.45 -11.20
C PRO A 87 -13.62 -8.15 -10.07
N VAL A 88 -13.25 -6.87 -9.88
CA VAL A 88 -12.38 -6.43 -8.79
C VAL A 88 -13.07 -6.56 -7.43
N CYS A 89 -14.33 -6.11 -7.32
CA CYS A 89 -15.09 -6.18 -6.08
C CYS A 89 -15.47 -7.62 -5.70
N LEU A 90 -15.67 -8.51 -6.68
CA LEU A 90 -15.88 -9.94 -6.44
C LEU A 90 -14.70 -10.60 -5.72
N LEU A 91 -13.47 -10.18 -6.06
CA LEU A 91 -12.24 -10.74 -5.49
C LEU A 91 -11.84 -10.01 -4.19
N PHE A 92 -11.69 -8.69 -4.27
CA PHE A 92 -11.13 -7.88 -3.18
C PHE A 92 -12.16 -7.38 -2.16
N GLY A 93 -13.45 -7.51 -2.47
CA GLY A 93 -14.58 -7.03 -1.67
C GLY A 93 -15.12 -5.67 -2.13
N SER A 94 -16.29 -5.34 -1.61
CA SER A 94 -17.01 -4.07 -1.72
C SER A 94 -17.55 -3.66 -0.35
N PRO A 95 -18.10 -2.45 -0.19
CA PRO A 95 -18.76 -2.07 1.07
C PRO A 95 -19.89 -3.01 1.49
N MET A 96 -20.51 -3.74 0.55
CA MET A 96 -21.64 -4.64 0.80
C MET A 96 -21.24 -6.12 0.88
N GLN A 97 -20.02 -6.49 0.46
CA GLN A 97 -19.57 -7.87 0.43
C GLN A 97 -18.09 -8.00 0.80
N GLN A 98 -17.79 -8.95 1.70
CA GLN A 98 -16.40 -9.31 2.01
C GLN A 98 -15.69 -9.86 0.76
N GLY A 99 -14.38 -9.57 0.67
CA GLY A 99 -13.53 -10.13 -0.37
C GLY A 99 -13.31 -11.63 -0.18
N ARG A 100 -12.92 -12.31 -1.26
CA ARG A 100 -12.59 -13.74 -1.28
C ARG A 100 -11.09 -14.02 -1.07
N VAL A 101 -10.28 -12.96 -1.00
CA VAL A 101 -8.84 -13.04 -0.74
C VAL A 101 -8.48 -12.33 0.56
N GLU A 102 -7.66 -13.00 1.34
CA GLU A 102 -7.07 -12.51 2.57
C GLU A 102 -5.57 -12.31 2.36
N PHE A 103 -5.03 -11.29 3.00
CA PHE A 103 -3.63 -10.92 2.90
C PHE A 103 -3.05 -10.88 4.31
N THR A 104 -1.82 -11.35 4.44
CA THR A 104 -1.03 -11.28 5.67
C THR A 104 0.07 -10.22 5.52
N ASP A 105 0.58 -9.73 6.65
CA ASP A 105 1.68 -8.77 6.65
C ASP A 105 2.95 -9.45 6.15
N LEU A 106 3.73 -8.77 5.29
CA LEU A 106 5.06 -9.25 4.92
C LEU A 106 6.06 -8.72 5.96
N ALA A 107 6.64 -9.65 6.70
CA ALA A 107 7.72 -9.38 7.64
C ALA A 107 9.06 -9.78 7.00
N PRO A 108 10.15 -9.02 7.24
CA PRO A 108 11.47 -9.41 6.79
C PRO A 108 11.99 -10.60 7.60
N ASP A 109 12.64 -11.55 6.92
CA ASP A 109 13.25 -12.73 7.56
C ASP A 109 14.35 -12.33 8.55
N THR A 110 15.08 -11.26 8.23
CA THR A 110 16.14 -10.71 9.09
C THR A 110 15.77 -9.32 9.60
N ARG A 111 16.12 -9.03 10.86
CA ARG A 111 15.99 -7.68 11.42
C ARG A 111 16.76 -6.70 10.54
N THR A 112 16.03 -5.81 9.89
CA THR A 112 16.59 -4.75 9.05
C THR A 112 16.40 -3.42 9.76
N GLU A 113 17.49 -2.72 10.04
CA GLU A 113 17.42 -1.37 10.61
C GLU A 113 17.01 -0.39 9.50
N PRO A 114 15.96 0.43 9.72
CA PRO A 114 15.52 1.38 8.71
C PRO A 114 16.58 2.46 8.49
N THR A 115 16.91 2.72 7.22
CA THR A 115 17.80 3.81 6.82
C THR A 115 17.00 5.12 6.79
N THR A 116 17.62 6.25 7.12
CA THR A 116 17.00 7.57 7.06
C THR A 116 17.55 8.35 5.86
N ARG A 117 16.68 8.85 4.97
CA ARG A 117 17.05 9.75 3.87
C ARG A 117 16.34 11.10 3.99
N LEU A 118 17.09 12.17 3.72
CA LEU A 118 16.60 13.54 3.72
C LEU A 118 16.13 13.92 2.30
N GLY A 119 14.84 14.22 2.13
CA GLY A 119 14.29 14.80 0.91
C GLY A 119 14.01 16.29 1.09
N ILE A 120 14.51 17.13 0.17
CA ILE A 120 14.14 18.55 0.11
C ILE A 120 13.14 18.78 -1.02
N GLY A 121 12.02 19.44 -0.70
CA GLY A 121 11.07 19.90 -1.70
C GLY A 121 11.48 21.27 -2.26
N VAL A 122 11.89 21.34 -3.53
CA VAL A 122 12.24 22.61 -4.17
C VAL A 122 11.04 23.15 -4.95
N ASN A 123 10.56 24.35 -4.59
CA ASN A 123 9.48 25.02 -5.29
C ASN A 123 10.04 25.76 -6.53
N ARG A 124 9.71 25.26 -7.73
CA ARG A 124 10.20 25.79 -9.02
C ARG A 124 9.75 27.21 -9.37
N LYS A 125 8.77 27.80 -8.68
CA LYS A 125 8.27 29.16 -8.99
C LYS A 125 8.98 30.28 -8.23
N LEU A 126 9.64 29.97 -7.11
CA LEU A 126 10.20 31.00 -6.21
C LEU A 126 11.72 30.99 -6.09
N ASN A 127 12.43 30.07 -6.76
CA ASN A 127 13.90 29.90 -6.68
C ASN A 127 14.47 30.02 -5.24
N THR A 128 13.66 29.64 -4.26
CA THR A 128 14.00 29.68 -2.83
C THR A 128 13.82 28.29 -2.27
N VAL A 129 14.80 27.87 -1.47
CA VAL A 129 14.67 26.72 -0.58
C VAL A 129 13.60 27.09 0.44
N ALA A 130 12.49 26.37 0.46
CA ALA A 130 11.53 26.48 1.54
C ALA A 130 12.15 25.84 2.78
N GLU A 131 12.93 26.60 3.56
CA GLU A 131 13.26 26.24 4.93
C GLU A 131 11.93 26.03 5.67
N GLY A 132 11.61 24.78 5.99
CA GLY A 132 10.35 24.41 6.65
C GLY A 132 9.57 23.23 6.05
N ARG A 133 10.04 22.61 4.96
CA ARG A 133 9.48 21.32 4.47
C ARG A 133 10.56 20.29 4.24
N LEU A 134 11.15 19.85 5.35
CA LEU A 134 11.99 18.67 5.43
C LEU A 134 11.09 17.44 5.32
N PHE A 135 11.09 16.77 4.17
CA PHE A 135 10.39 15.50 4.03
C PHE A 135 11.33 14.39 4.48
N TYR A 136 11.02 13.80 5.63
CA TYR A 136 11.73 12.65 6.14
C TYR A 136 11.19 11.39 5.47
N GLN A 137 12.04 10.71 4.72
CA GLN A 137 11.72 9.42 4.12
C GLN A 137 12.69 8.39 4.67
N SER A 138 12.17 7.43 5.42
CA SER A 138 12.95 6.26 5.81
C SER A 138 12.75 5.17 4.76
N PRO A 139 13.81 4.79 4.02
CA PRO A 139 13.84 3.54 3.29
C PRO A 139 14.58 2.43 4.04
N SER A 140 14.20 1.17 3.83
CA SER A 140 14.99 0.01 4.25
C SER A 140 15.90 -0.47 3.11
N ARG A 141 17.22 -0.56 3.35
CA ARG A 141 18.20 -1.26 2.50
C ARG A 141 18.70 -2.51 3.23
N SER A 142 18.69 -3.65 2.55
CA SER A 142 19.48 -4.83 2.93
C SER A 142 20.76 -4.86 2.09
N SER A 143 21.90 -5.01 2.76
CA SER A 143 23.22 -5.29 2.17
C SER A 143 23.38 -6.77 1.86
#